data_AF-A0AB37UJ49-F1
#
_entry.id   AF-A0AB37UJ49-F1
#
_cell.length_a   1.000
_cell.length_b   1.000
_cell.length_c   1.000
_cell.angle_alpha   90.00
_cell.angle_beta   90.00
_cell.angle_gamma   90.00
#
_symmetry.space_group_name_H-M   'P 1'
#
loop_
_entity.id
_entity.type
_entity.pdbx_description
1 polymer ?
#
loop_
_entity_poly.entity_id
_entity_poly.type
_entity_poly.pdbx_seq_one_letter_code
_entity_poly.pdbx_strand_id
1 'polypeptide(L)'
;MTVATESLPTDWNLPYNTAQHWLVDTTRIRQELGYSEVVTLEKALKTTIDWQRSHPPTEISPWTGKELLDYATEDRILKSI
;
A
#
# COMPACT_ATOMS: atom_id res chain seq x y z
N MET A 1 -5.07 -12.59 8.63
CA MET A 1 -6.21 -12.27 9.54
C MET A 1 -7.03 -11.20 8.85
N THR A 2 -8.34 -11.38 8.74
CA THR A 2 -9.26 -10.45 8.06
C THR A 2 -10.35 -10.07 9.05
N VAL A 3 -10.70 -8.79 9.11
CA VAL A 3 -11.77 -8.26 9.97
C VAL A 3 -13.00 -8.00 9.11
N ALA A 4 -14.18 -8.27 9.66
CA ALA A 4 -15.44 -8.00 8.97
C ALA A 4 -15.75 -6.49 8.94
N THR A 5 -16.30 -6.00 7.84
CA THR A 5 -16.51 -4.55 7.60
C THR A 5 -17.35 -3.89 8.70
N GLU A 6 -18.30 -4.62 9.28
CA GLU A 6 -19.14 -4.15 10.39
C GLU A 6 -18.39 -3.85 11.69
N SER A 7 -17.16 -4.34 11.83
CA SER A 7 -16.31 -4.09 13.00
C SER A 7 -15.46 -2.82 12.84
N LEU A 8 -15.45 -2.20 11.65
CA LEU A 8 -14.74 -0.96 11.38
C LEU A 8 -15.61 0.27 11.71
N PRO A 9 -15.02 1.40 12.13
CA PRO A 9 -15.74 2.66 12.26
C PRO A 9 -16.46 3.04 10.96
N THR A 10 -17.66 3.58 11.05
CA THR A 10 -18.49 3.95 9.89
C THR A 10 -17.76 4.88 8.91
N ASP A 11 -16.96 5.81 9.45
CA ASP A 11 -16.21 6.80 8.66
C ASP A 11 -14.99 6.20 7.93
N TRP A 12 -14.64 4.93 8.21
CA TRP A 12 -13.54 4.21 7.54
C TRP A 12 -14.03 3.38 6.36
N ASN A 13 -15.33 3.40 6.06
CA ASN A 13 -15.88 2.75 4.88
C ASN A 13 -15.50 3.55 3.62
N LEU A 14 -14.29 3.30 3.12
CA LEU A 14 -13.77 3.95 1.93
C LEU A 14 -14.64 3.59 0.71
N PRO A 15 -15.06 4.56 -0.12
CA PRO A 15 -15.88 4.31 -1.31
C PRO A 15 -15.07 3.71 -2.48
N TYR A 16 -14.01 2.96 -2.18
CA TYR A 16 -13.06 2.41 -3.15
C TYR A 16 -13.12 0.89 -3.15
N ASN A 17 -13.09 0.31 -4.35
CA ASN A 17 -12.92 -1.13 -4.50
C ASN A 17 -11.42 -1.47 -4.39
N THR A 18 -11.03 -2.15 -3.32
CA THR A 18 -9.66 -2.59 -3.07
C THR A 18 -9.36 -4.00 -3.58
N ALA A 19 -10.31 -4.67 -4.26
CA ALA A 19 -10.11 -5.97 -4.89
C ALA A 19 -9.24 -5.86 -6.17
N GLN A 20 -7.97 -5.52 -6.00
CA GLN A 20 -7.03 -5.21 -7.08
C GLN A 20 -6.17 -6.42 -7.48
N HIS A 21 -6.80 -7.54 -7.83
CA HIS A 21 -6.10 -8.67 -8.45
C HIS A 21 -5.86 -8.41 -9.94
N TRP A 22 -4.96 -7.48 -10.26
CA TRP A 22 -4.63 -7.16 -11.63
C TRP A 22 -3.48 -8.03 -12.14
N LEU A 23 -3.73 -8.76 -13.21
CA LEU A 23 -2.70 -9.39 -14.02
C LEU A 23 -2.52 -8.54 -15.28
N VAL A 24 -1.29 -8.10 -15.53
CA VAL A 24 -0.97 -7.24 -16.67
C VAL A 24 -0.01 -7.99 -17.59
N ASP A 25 -0.34 -8.04 -18.88
CA ASP A 25 0.56 -8.56 -19.90
C ASP A 25 1.60 -7.50 -20.28
N THR A 26 2.87 -7.85 -20.13
CA THR A 26 4.02 -6.97 -20.42
C THR A 26 4.75 -7.35 -21.71
N THR A 27 4.23 -8.31 -22.49
CA THR A 27 4.88 -8.84 -23.70
C THR A 27 5.26 -7.74 -24.69
N ARG A 28 4.35 -6.81 -24.98
CA ARG A 28 4.57 -5.74 -25.96
C ARG A 28 5.71 -4.80 -25.59
N ILE A 29 5.76 -4.31 -24.35
CA ILE A 29 6.83 -3.39 -23.92
C ILE A 29 8.21 -4.08 -23.92
N ARG A 30 8.26 -5.37 -23.64
CA ARG A 30 9.51 -6.15 -23.66
C ARG A 30 10.00 -6.38 -25.08
N GLN A 31 9.09 -6.67 -26.01
CA GLN A 31 9.43 -6.92 -27.41
C GLN A 31 9.69 -5.65 -28.21
N GLU A 32 8.81 -4.65 -28.10
CA GLU A 32 8.84 -3.45 -28.94
C GLU A 32 9.81 -2.40 -28.38
N LEU A 33 9.94 -2.29 -27.05
CA LEU A 33 10.77 -1.27 -26.40
C LEU A 33 12.02 -1.84 -25.71
N GLY A 34 12.22 -3.16 -25.73
CA GLY A 34 13.33 -3.81 -25.05
C GLY A 34 13.29 -3.66 -23.52
N TYR A 35 12.09 -3.43 -22.95
CA TYR A 35 11.95 -3.25 -21.51
C TYR A 35 12.45 -4.48 -20.75
N SER A 36 13.28 -4.24 -19.73
CA SER A 36 13.76 -5.26 -18.81
C SER A 36 14.03 -4.65 -17.44
N GLU A 37 13.90 -5.47 -16.41
CA GLU A 37 14.23 -5.10 -15.04
C GLU A 37 15.75 -4.97 -14.91
N VAL A 38 16.23 -3.76 -14.59
CA VAL A 38 17.67 -3.48 -14.43
C VAL A 38 18.24 -3.96 -13.08
N VAL A 39 17.36 -4.29 -12.13
CA VAL A 39 17.70 -4.80 -10.80
C VAL A 39 16.71 -5.88 -10.38
N THR A 40 17.13 -6.77 -9.49
CA THR A 40 16.23 -7.77 -8.89
C THR A 40 15.18 -7.09 -8.01
N LEU A 41 14.02 -7.74 -7.87
CA LEU A 41 12.95 -7.27 -6.98
C LEU A 41 13.45 -7.06 -5.54
N GLU A 42 14.24 -8.00 -5.02
CA GLU A 42 14.84 -7.90 -3.69
C GLU A 42 15.68 -6.63 -3.52
N LYS A 43 16.56 -6.35 -4.50
CA LYS A 43 17.41 -5.15 -4.48
C LYS A 43 16.57 -3.88 -4.59
N ALA A 44 15.57 -3.86 -5.46
CA ALA A 44 14.66 -2.72 -5.61
C ALA A 44 13.93 -2.41 -4.30
N LEU A 45 13.34 -3.43 -3.66
CA LEU A 45 12.64 -3.29 -2.39
C LEU A 45 13.56 -2.79 -1.28
N LYS A 46 14.73 -3.42 -1.12
CA LYS A 46 15.70 -3.01 -0.09
C LYS A 46 16.11 -1.56 -0.26
N THR A 47 16.47 -1.16 -1.48
CA THR A 47 16.93 0.21 -1.76
C THR A 47 15.83 1.24 -1.49
N THR A 48 14.59 0.94 -1.90
CA THR A 48 13.44 1.82 -1.66
C THR A 48 13.17 1.99 -0.17
N ILE A 49 13.23 0.90 0.62
CA ILE A 49 13.02 0.95 2.07
C ILE A 49 14.12 1.78 2.76
N ASP A 50 15.39 1.54 2.39
CA ASP A 50 16.53 2.28 2.95
C ASP A 50 16.41 3.79 2.63
N TRP A 51 15.96 4.14 1.43
CA TRP A 51 15.68 5.53 1.04
C TRP A 51 14.51 6.14 1.84
N GLN A 52 13.36 5.45 1.92
CA GLN A 52 12.19 5.95 2.63
C GLN A 52 12.46 6.18 4.13
N ARG A 53 13.26 5.30 4.75
CA ARG A 53 13.67 5.45 6.16
C ARG A 53 14.59 6.64 6.40
N SER A 54 15.44 6.97 5.44
CA SER A 54 16.34 8.13 5.52
C SER A 54 15.66 9.44 5.11
N HIS A 55 14.52 9.37 4.41
CA HIS A 55 13.76 10.51 3.92
C HIS A 55 12.28 10.41 4.33
N PRO A 56 11.97 10.37 5.63
CA PRO A 56 10.58 10.37 6.07
C PRO A 56 9.90 11.67 5.62
N PRO A 57 8.63 11.62 5.18
CA PRO A 57 7.89 12.83 4.86
C PRO A 57 7.77 13.71 6.10
N THR A 58 8.13 14.99 5.97
CA THR A 58 8.06 15.97 7.07
C THR A 58 6.63 16.45 7.31
N GLU A 59 5.79 16.35 6.30
CA GLU A 59 4.39 16.76 6.34
C GLU A 59 3.50 15.63 5.84
N ILE A 60 2.41 15.39 6.56
CA ILE A 60 1.37 14.45 6.16
C ILE A 60 0.45 15.18 5.20
N SER A 61 0.51 14.82 3.91
CA SER A 61 -0.35 15.42 2.88
C SER A 61 -1.82 15.28 3.26
N PRO A 62 -2.68 16.30 3.07
CA PRO A 62 -4.12 16.19 3.30
C PRO A 62 -4.76 14.99 2.58
N TRP A 63 -4.17 14.55 1.46
CA TRP A 63 -4.63 13.41 0.66
C TRP A 63 -4.23 12.03 1.20
N THR A 64 -3.31 11.97 2.17
CA THR A 64 -2.92 10.67 2.79
C THR A 64 -4.02 10.09 3.67
N GLY A 65 -5.09 10.84 3.93
CA GLY A 65 -6.15 10.42 4.82
C GLY A 65 -5.59 10.17 6.22
N LYS A 66 -5.05 11.20 6.87
CA LYS A 66 -4.40 11.11 8.20
C LYS A 66 -5.26 10.38 9.24
N GLU A 67 -6.58 10.49 9.12
CA GLU A 67 -7.61 9.76 9.89
C GLU A 67 -7.44 8.21 9.81
N LEU A 68 -6.90 7.70 8.69
CA LEU A 68 -6.66 6.28 8.39
C LEU A 68 -5.35 5.75 8.97
N LEU A 69 -4.50 6.60 9.57
CA LEU A 69 -3.27 6.19 10.25
C LEU A 69 -3.45 6.09 11.77
N ASP A 70 -4.69 5.83 12.23
CA ASP A 70 -5.01 5.63 13.64
C ASP A 70 -4.77 4.17 14.07
N TYR A 71 -3.50 3.84 14.24
CA TYR A 71 -3.05 2.54 14.72
C TYR A 71 -3.64 2.15 16.08
N ALA A 72 -3.98 3.12 16.94
CA ALA A 72 -4.55 2.81 18.25
C ALA A 72 -5.98 2.26 18.16
N THR A 73 -6.76 2.73 17.18
CA THR A 73 -8.08 2.17 16.89
C THR A 73 -7.97 0.83 16.18
N GLU A 74 -7.06 0.69 15.22
CA GLU A 74 -6.77 -0.60 14.57
C GLU A 74 -6.41 -1.68 15.61
N ASP A 75 -5.47 -1.39 16.52
CA ASP A 75 -5.03 -2.32 17.56
C ASP A 75 -6.16 -2.74 18.51
N ARG A 76 -7.11 -1.83 18.80
CA ARG A 76 -8.29 -2.16 19.63
C ARG A 76 -9.23 -3.12 18.90
N ILE A 77 -9.46 -2.91 17.61
CA ILE A 77 -10.31 -3.78 16.79
C ILE A 77 -9.68 -5.18 16.71
N LEU A 78 -8.38 -5.28 16.44
CA LEU A 78 -7.68 -6.56 16.36
C LEU A 78 -7.70 -7.35 17.67
N LYS A 79 -7.74 -6.68 18.82
CA LYS A 79 -7.86 -7.32 20.15
C LYS A 79 -9.29 -7.72 20.52
N SER A 80 -10.29 -7.21 19.80
CA SER A 80 -11.72 -7.46 20.08
C SER A 80 -12.30 -8.66 19.33
N ILE A 81 -11.49 -9.27 18.46
CA ILE A 81 -11.80 -10.42 17.60
C ILE A 81 -11.00 -11.62 18.11
#